data_AF-A0A1Y4THY3-F1
#
_entry.id   AF-A0A1Y4THY3-F1
#
_cell.length_a   1.000
_cell.length_b   1.000
_cell.length_c   1.000
_cell.angle_alpha   90.00
_cell.angle_beta   90.00
_cell.angle_gamma   90.00
#
_symmetry.space_group_name_H-M   'P 1'
#
loop_
_entity.id
_entity.type
_entity.pdbx_description
1 polymer ?
#
loop_
_entity_poly.entity_id
_entity_poly.type
_entity_poly.pdbx_seq_one_letter_code
_entity_poly.pdbx_strand_id
1 'polypeptide(L)'
;MEPCTFTFKFKKILRKNGLPENLNVHSLRHNNDSMLIAQGVDARTMTDLLGHAQPSTTLDIYSHAFDKNKRLAGQKLSEAMGL
;
A
#
# COMPACT_ATOMS: atom_id res chain seq x y z
N MET A 1 -19.64 -4.61 1.28
CA MET A 1 -18.83 -5.85 1.13
C MET A 1 -19.63 -6.97 1.77
N GLU A 2 -20.20 -7.87 0.97
CA GLU A 2 -20.85 -9.07 1.49
C GLU A 2 -19.81 -9.95 2.21
N PRO A 3 -20.12 -10.52 3.37
CA PRO A 3 -19.17 -11.30 4.14
C PRO A 3 -18.92 -12.66 3.46
N CYS A 4 -17.91 -12.73 2.61
CA CYS A 4 -17.40 -14.01 2.09
C CYS A 4 -16.77 -14.82 3.24
N THR A 5 -16.83 -16.16 3.14
CA THR A 5 -16.29 -17.14 4.11
C THR A 5 -14.86 -16.85 4.58
N PHE A 6 -14.05 -16.19 3.73
CA PHE A 6 -12.68 -15.76 4.04
C PHE A 6 -12.62 -14.67 5.12
N THR A 7 -13.45 -13.62 5.02
CA THR A 7 -13.50 -12.52 6.01
C THR A 7 -13.92 -13.05 7.39
N PHE A 8 -14.84 -14.02 7.43
CA PHE A 8 -15.24 -14.67 8.68
C PHE A 8 -14.10 -15.47 9.33
N LYS A 9 -13.38 -16.27 8.53
CA LYS A 9 -12.19 -17.00 9.02
C LYS A 9 -11.10 -16.06 9.51
N PHE A 10 -10.87 -14.94 8.81
CA PHE A 10 -9.91 -13.92 9.21
C PHE A 10 -10.26 -13.31 10.57
N LYS A 11 -11.52 -12.91 10.80
CA LYS A 11 -11.97 -12.43 12.12
C LYS A 11 -11.78 -13.47 13.23
N LYS A 12 -12.00 -14.75 12.95
CA LYS A 12 -11.78 -15.83 13.93
C LYS A 12 -10.29 -15.97 14.29
N ILE A 13 -9.38 -15.78 13.33
CA ILE A 13 -7.94 -15.77 13.56
C ILE A 13 -7.53 -14.55 14.39
N LEU A 14 -8.07 -13.36 14.08
CA LEU A 14 -7.79 -12.14 14.85
C LEU A 14 -8.18 -12.32 16.32
N ARG A 15 -9.40 -12.80 16.57
CA ARG A 15 -9.90 -13.04 17.94
C ARG A 15 -9.06 -14.07 18.69
N LYS A 16 -8.61 -15.14 18.02
CA LYS A 16 -7.76 -16.17 18.64
C LYS A 16 -6.40 -15.62 19.09
N ASN A 17 -5.88 -14.59 18.41
CA ASN A 17 -4.58 -13.99 18.69
C ASN A 17 -4.68 -12.68 19.47
N GLY A 18 -5.86 -12.30 19.97
CA GLY A 18 -6.07 -11.04 20.69
C GLY A 18 -5.86 -9.78 19.82
N LEU A 19 -5.99 -9.91 18.50
CA LEU A 19 -5.81 -8.81 17.56
C LEU A 19 -7.11 -8.02 17.37
N PRO A 20 -7.03 -6.73 17.01
CA PRO A 20 -8.20 -5.87 16.80
C PRO A 20 -9.17 -6.43 15.75
N GLU A 21 -10.45 -6.59 16.10
CA GLU A 21 -11.47 -7.13 15.18
C GLU A 21 -11.92 -6.14 14.08
N ASN A 22 -11.49 -4.87 14.19
CA ASN A 22 -11.69 -3.85 13.17
C ASN A 22 -10.71 -3.98 12.00
N LEU A 23 -9.69 -4.85 12.10
CA LEU A 23 -8.79 -5.14 10.98
C LEU A 23 -9.57 -5.82 9.85
N ASN A 24 -9.63 -5.13 8.72
CA ASN A 24 -10.19 -5.67 7.49
C ASN A 24 -9.07 -6.24 6.62
N VAL A 25 -9.37 -7.27 5.84
CA VAL A 25 -8.47 -7.82 4.82
C VAL A 25 -8.05 -6.76 3.80
N HIS A 26 -8.90 -5.74 3.57
CA HIS A 26 -8.55 -4.60 2.71
C HIS A 26 -7.46 -3.71 3.33
N SER A 27 -7.44 -3.54 4.66
CA SER A 27 -6.40 -2.79 5.36
C SER A 27 -5.03 -3.45 5.23
N LEU A 28 -4.98 -4.80 5.18
CA LEU A 28 -3.74 -5.52 4.90
C LEU A 28 -3.21 -5.23 3.50
N ARG A 29 -4.11 -5.16 2.49
CA ARG A 29 -3.75 -4.78 1.13
C ARG A 29 -3.19 -3.36 1.11
N HIS A 30 -3.85 -2.40 1.76
CA HIS A 30 -3.34 -1.03 1.84
C HIS A 30 -1.98 -0.91 2.53
N ASN A 31 -1.73 -1.71 3.58
CA ASN A 31 -0.43 -1.71 4.25
C ASN A 31 0.68 -2.26 3.35
N ASN A 32 0.40 -3.34 2.61
CA ASN A 32 1.33 -3.89 1.62
C ASN A 32 1.67 -2.86 0.53
N ASP A 33 0.65 -2.17 0.01
CA ASP A 33 0.83 -1.15 -1.01
C ASP A 33 1.63 0.04 -0.46
N SER A 34 1.30 0.53 0.73
CA SER A 34 2.06 1.62 1.37
C SER A 34 3.54 1.24 1.58
N MET A 35 3.82 -0.01 1.94
CA MET A 35 5.18 -0.50 2.15
C MET A 35 5.97 -0.61 0.83
N LEU A 36 5.34 -1.10 -0.23
CA LEU A 36 5.93 -1.17 -1.57
C LEU A 36 6.23 0.24 -2.13
N ILE A 37 5.38 1.24 -1.87
CA ILE A 37 5.65 2.65 -2.26
C ILE A 37 6.80 3.23 -1.42
N ALA A 38 6.84 2.93 -0.12
CA ALA A 38 7.93 3.37 0.74
C ALA A 38 9.29 2.78 0.30
N GLN A 39 9.29 1.59 -0.31
CA GLN A 39 10.47 0.96 -0.91
C GLN A 39 10.80 1.50 -2.32
N GLY A 40 10.01 2.43 -2.85
CA GLY A 40 10.25 3.05 -4.15
C GLY A 40 9.78 2.23 -5.35
N VAL A 41 8.89 1.25 -5.13
CA VAL A 41 8.29 0.48 -6.24
C VAL A 41 7.31 1.36 -7.00
N ASP A 42 7.40 1.35 -8.33
CA ASP A 42 6.50 2.11 -9.21
C ASP A 42 5.06 1.59 -9.14
N ALA A 43 4.09 2.50 -9.23
CA ALA A 43 2.67 2.19 -9.14
C ALA A 43 2.22 1.15 -10.18
N ARG A 44 2.85 1.11 -11.36
CA ARG A 44 2.57 0.11 -12.40
C ARG A 44 2.99 -1.28 -11.96
N THR A 45 4.22 -1.41 -11.46
CA THR A 45 4.76 -2.68 -10.94
C THR A 45 3.93 -3.18 -9.76
N MET A 46 3.48 -2.29 -8.88
CA MET A 46 2.59 -2.66 -7.78
C MET A 46 1.23 -3.14 -8.28
N THR A 47 0.67 -2.46 -9.27
CA THR A 47 -0.61 -2.83 -9.88
C THR A 47 -0.54 -4.20 -10.56
N ASP A 48 0.56 -4.49 -11.24
CA ASP A 48 0.83 -5.80 -11.83
C ASP A 48 0.99 -6.88 -10.76
N LEU A 49 1.68 -6.58 -9.64
CA LEU A 49 1.87 -7.49 -8.51
C LEU A 49 0.58 -7.79 -7.74
N LEU A 50 -0.30 -6.79 -7.62
CA LEU A 50 -1.56 -6.85 -6.85
C LEU A 50 -2.75 -7.38 -7.66
N GLY A 51 -2.56 -7.58 -8.96
CA GLY A 51 -3.53 -8.15 -9.88
C GLY A 51 -4.67 -7.19 -10.23
N HIS A 52 -4.63 -6.64 -11.45
CA HIS A 52 -5.69 -5.93 -12.20
C HIS A 52 -6.54 -4.88 -11.43
N ALA A 53 -6.13 -4.43 -10.25
CA ALA A 53 -6.70 -3.26 -9.63
C ALA A 53 -6.37 -2.07 -10.54
N GLN A 54 -7.35 -1.25 -10.90
CA GLN A 54 -7.07 -0.13 -11.80
C GLN A 54 -5.89 0.71 -11.27
N PRO A 55 -4.87 0.99 -12.10
CA PRO A 55 -3.73 1.81 -11.69
C PRO A 55 -4.16 3.18 -11.17
N SER A 56 -5.25 3.74 -11.72
CA SER A 56 -5.83 5.01 -11.31
C SER A 56 -6.25 5.02 -9.84
N THR A 57 -6.86 3.95 -9.34
CA THR A 57 -7.28 3.87 -7.93
C THR A 57 -6.06 3.86 -7.00
N THR A 58 -5.00 3.15 -7.37
CA THR A 58 -3.74 3.11 -6.62
C THR A 58 -3.01 4.45 -6.68
N LEU A 59 -2.98 5.08 -7.86
CA LEU A 59 -2.34 6.39 -8.05
C LEU A 59 -3.08 7.47 -7.25
N ASP A 60 -4.41 7.49 -7.28
CA ASP A 60 -5.22 8.49 -6.57
C ASP A 60 -5.08 8.34 -5.05
N ILE A 61 -5.10 7.10 -4.54
CA ILE A 61 -4.97 6.82 -3.09
C ILE A 61 -3.56 7.15 -2.59
N TYR A 62 -2.52 6.96 -3.40
CA TYR A 62 -1.13 7.09 -2.96
C TYR A 62 -0.33 8.23 -3.59
N SER A 63 -0.95 9.13 -4.36
CA SER A 63 -0.27 10.28 -4.98
C SER A 63 0.56 11.10 -3.97
N HIS A 64 0.04 11.29 -2.76
CA HIS A 64 0.77 11.98 -1.68
C HIS A 64 2.08 11.28 -1.26
N ALA A 65 2.13 9.95 -1.32
CA ALA A 65 3.35 9.20 -1.00
C ALA A 65 4.38 9.31 -2.14
N PHE A 66 3.92 9.35 -3.39
CA PHE A 66 4.78 9.60 -4.56
C PHE A 66 5.36 11.02 -4.56
N ASP A 67 4.60 12.03 -4.16
CA ASP A 67 5.10 13.41 -4.04
C ASP A 67 6.24 13.52 -3.03
N LYS A 68 6.12 12.84 -1.90
CA LYS A 68 7.19 12.76 -0.89
C LYS A 68 8.44 12.08 -1.46
N ASN A 69 8.27 10.99 -2.20
CA ASN A 69 9.36 10.28 -2.85
C ASN A 69 10.02 11.11 -3.96
N LYS A 70 9.26 11.86 -4.76
CA LYS A 70 9.77 12.81 -5.75
C LYS A 70 10.64 13.88 -5.11
N ARG A 71 10.18 14.45 -3.98
CA ARG A 71 10.93 15.48 -3.25
C ARG A 71 12.23 14.93 -2.67
N LEU A 72 12.20 13.72 -2.11
CA LEU A 72 13.39 13.00 -1.65
C LEU A 72 14.36 12.69 -2.80
N ALA A 73 13.85 12.27 -3.96
CA ALA A 73 14.67 12.04 -5.15
C ALA A 73 15.32 13.35 -5.64
N GLY A 74 14.58 14.45 -5.66
CA GLY A 74 15.11 15.77 -6.02
C GLY A 74 16.17 16.26 -5.04
N GLN A 75 15.98 16.05 -3.73
CA GLN A 75 17.00 16.38 -2.72
C GLN A 75 18.27 15.54 -2.89
N LYS A 76 18.15 14.23 -3.12
CA LYS A 76 19.29 13.36 -3.42
C LYS A 76 20.01 13.77 -4.69
N LEU A 77 19.26 14.23 -5.71
CA LEU A 77 19.85 14.73 -6.94
C LEU A 77 20.62 16.04 -6.71
N SER A 78 20.07 16.97 -5.91
CA SER A 78 20.75 18.22 -5.52
C SER A 78 22.05 17.94 -4.77
N GLU A 79 22.01 17.04 -3.77
CA GLU A 79 23.19 16.60 -3.04
C GLU A 79 24.23 15.94 -3.94
N ALA A 80 23.81 15.06 -4.85
CA ALA A 80 24.72 14.39 -5.80
C ALA A 80 25.31 15.36 -6.84
N MET A 81 24.59 16.43 -7.19
CA MET A 81 25.02 17.47 -8.12
C MET A 81 25.76 18.63 -7.43
N GLY A 82 25.86 18.63 -6.10
CA GLY A 82 26.58 19.64 -5.33
C GLY A 82 25.93 21.02 -5.30
N LEU A 83 24.59 21.09 -5.45
CA LEU A 83 23.78 22.32 -5.33
C LEU A 83 23.11 22.41 -3.96
#